data_AF-A0A5B1QQX4-F1
#
_entry.id   AF-A0A5B1QQX4-F1
#
_cell.length_a   1.000
_cell.length_b   1.000
_cell.length_c   1.000
_cell.angle_alpha   90.00
_cell.angle_beta   90.00
_cell.angle_gamma   90.00
#
_symmetry.space_group_name_H-M   'P 1'
#
loop_
_entity.id
_entity.type
_entity.pdbx_description
1 polymer ?
#
loop_
_entity_poly.entity_id
_entity_poly.type
_entity_poly.pdbx_seq_one_letter_code
_entity_poly.pdbx_strand_id
1 'polypeptide(L)'
;MSSFEPESVIAQLKALQPRAKQAQFEADWKAKVESHKSKWTMRRKTQSQVAPQLEWAAHVVEYVDRVWKLTEMGKVALKPNIPIYGPRFMPPSYLHGAKRDTTPDIHVKTAYLKPLTILHPFYYPELRCCPKCGCTDKRATWNGWNTTGYREVHGIRAEETALGFQLKVLG
;
A
#
# COMPACT_ATOMS: atom_id res chain seq x y z
N MET A 1 -3.38 3.68 -16.44
CA MET A 1 -2.69 3.86 -15.13
C MET A 1 -1.57 2.85 -15.06
N SER A 2 -0.38 3.26 -14.59
CA SER A 2 0.74 2.31 -14.40
C SER A 2 0.38 1.27 -13.36
N SER A 3 0.81 0.02 -13.57
CA SER A 3 0.75 -1.02 -12.56
C SER A 3 1.77 -0.75 -11.45
N PHE A 4 1.46 -1.22 -10.25
CA PHE A 4 2.35 -1.25 -9.10
C PHE A 4 2.94 -2.66 -9.01
N GLU A 5 4.18 -2.78 -9.46
CA GLU A 5 4.91 -4.04 -9.53
C GLU A 5 5.94 -4.08 -8.39
N PRO A 6 5.67 -4.82 -7.30
CA PRO A 6 6.44 -4.70 -6.07
C PRO A 6 7.96 -4.84 -6.27
N GLU A 7 8.41 -5.80 -7.06
CA GLU A 7 9.83 -6.02 -7.28
C GLU A 7 10.51 -4.86 -7.99
N SER A 8 9.85 -4.27 -9.00
CA SER A 8 10.39 -3.10 -9.70
C SER A 8 10.46 -1.89 -8.78
N VAL A 9 9.46 -1.70 -7.93
CA VAL A 9 9.44 -0.62 -6.94
C VAL A 9 10.54 -0.81 -5.89
N ILE A 10 10.70 -2.03 -5.36
CA ILE A 10 11.75 -2.36 -4.41
C ILE A 10 13.12 -2.14 -5.04
N ALA A 11 13.35 -2.61 -6.27
CA ALA A 11 14.61 -2.43 -6.97
C ALA A 11 14.96 -0.95 -7.16
N GLN A 12 13.99 -0.12 -7.56
CA GLN A 12 14.18 1.33 -7.69
C GLN A 12 14.51 1.97 -6.33
N LEU A 13 13.71 1.71 -5.30
CA LEU A 13 13.93 2.30 -3.97
C LEU A 13 15.23 1.81 -3.31
N LYS A 14 15.63 0.56 -3.56
CA LYS A 14 16.89 -0.04 -3.14
C LYS A 14 18.07 0.67 -3.81
N ALA A 15 18.01 0.92 -5.11
CA ALA A 15 19.06 1.62 -5.85
C ALA A 15 19.31 3.04 -5.30
N LEU A 16 18.29 3.66 -4.70
CA LEU A 16 18.41 4.97 -4.04
C LEU A 16 19.04 4.91 -2.64
N GLN A 17 19.23 3.72 -2.06
CA GLN A 17 19.92 3.57 -0.79
C GLN A 17 21.45 3.52 -0.98
N PRO A 18 22.24 4.00 -0.01
CA PRO A 18 23.68 3.75 0.01
C PRO A 18 23.98 2.26 -0.15
N ARG A 19 24.99 1.90 -0.93
CA ARG A 19 25.32 0.50 -1.28
C ARG A 19 25.37 -0.43 -0.06
N ALA A 20 25.98 0.04 1.03
CA ALA A 20 26.10 -0.70 2.29
C ALA A 20 24.73 -1.00 2.98
N LYS A 21 23.68 -0.23 2.68
CA LYS A 21 22.34 -0.38 3.26
C LYS A 21 21.35 -1.10 2.35
N GLN A 22 21.73 -1.41 1.11
CA GLN A 22 20.81 -1.99 0.13
C GLN A 22 20.29 -3.38 0.52
N ALA A 23 21.15 -4.24 1.07
CA ALA A 23 20.75 -5.57 1.54
C ALA A 23 19.79 -5.46 2.74
N GLN A 24 20.14 -4.62 3.73
CA GLN A 24 19.29 -4.37 4.89
C GLN A 24 17.93 -3.80 4.49
N PHE A 25 17.90 -2.85 3.55
CA PHE A 25 16.66 -2.26 3.05
C PHE A 25 15.70 -3.33 2.50
N GLU A 26 16.20 -4.25 1.69
CA GLU A 26 15.40 -5.31 1.11
C GLU A 26 14.91 -6.31 2.16
N ALA A 27 15.78 -6.67 3.12
CA ALA A 27 15.42 -7.55 4.23
C ALA A 27 14.33 -6.92 5.13
N ASP A 28 14.49 -5.64 5.49
CA ASP A 28 13.52 -4.88 6.28
C ASP A 28 12.17 -4.79 5.57
N TRP A 29 12.19 -4.55 4.25
CA TRP A 29 10.99 -4.49 3.43
C TRP A 29 10.23 -5.82 3.51
N LYS A 30 10.92 -6.93 3.21
CA LYS A 30 10.34 -8.29 3.23
C LYS A 30 9.79 -8.63 4.61
N ALA A 31 10.53 -8.33 5.68
CA ALA A 31 10.11 -8.58 7.06
C ALA A 31 8.82 -7.82 7.42
N LYS A 32 8.67 -6.57 6.98
CA LYS A 32 7.45 -5.79 7.23
C LYS A 32 6.27 -6.30 6.42
N VAL A 33 6.47 -6.65 5.15
CA VAL A 33 5.43 -7.25 4.31
C VAL A 33 4.89 -8.53 4.97
N GLU A 34 5.78 -9.42 5.43
CA GLU A 34 5.38 -10.62 6.15
C GLU A 34 4.68 -10.32 7.48
N SER A 35 5.15 -9.29 8.22
CA SER A 35 4.47 -8.85 9.45
C SER A 35 3.02 -8.40 9.18
N HIS A 36 2.79 -7.63 8.11
CA HIS A 36 1.45 -7.22 7.70
C HIS A 36 0.58 -8.41 7.30
N LYS A 37 1.08 -9.28 6.42
CA LYS A 37 0.39 -10.49 5.97
C LYS A 37 -0.05 -11.37 7.14
N SER A 38 0.87 -11.68 8.06
CA SER A 38 0.61 -12.52 9.23
C SER A 38 -0.46 -11.90 10.14
N LYS A 39 -0.32 -10.60 10.48
CA LYS A 39 -1.29 -9.88 11.32
C LYS A 39 -2.68 -9.84 10.68
N TRP A 40 -2.76 -9.57 9.38
CA TRP A 40 -4.03 -9.51 8.67
C TRP A 40 -4.70 -10.87 8.58
N THR A 41 -3.96 -11.91 8.22
CA THR A 41 -4.48 -13.28 8.15
C THR A 41 -5.10 -13.71 9.49
N MET A 42 -4.42 -13.43 10.60
CA MET A 42 -4.92 -13.74 11.95
C MET A 42 -6.19 -12.96 12.34
N ARG A 43 -6.33 -11.71 11.88
CA ARG A 43 -7.41 -10.79 12.33
C ARG A 43 -8.62 -10.75 11.38
N ARG A 44 -8.49 -11.24 10.14
CA ARG A 44 -9.55 -11.23 9.10
C ARG A 44 -10.47 -12.44 9.18
N LYS A 45 -11.21 -12.61 10.28
CA LYS A 45 -12.11 -13.77 10.46
C LYS A 45 -13.31 -13.79 9.52
N THR A 46 -13.80 -12.62 9.10
CA THR A 46 -15.03 -12.46 8.30
C THR A 46 -14.79 -11.84 6.92
N GLN A 47 -13.54 -11.80 6.47
CA GLN A 47 -13.14 -11.15 5.21
C GLN A 47 -12.37 -12.13 4.32
N SER A 48 -12.32 -11.85 3.02
CA SER A 48 -11.47 -12.56 2.08
C SER A 48 -10.02 -12.62 2.57
N GLN A 49 -9.43 -13.82 2.52
CA GLN A 49 -8.06 -14.14 2.93
C GLN A 49 -7.19 -14.56 1.73
N VAL A 50 -7.48 -14.04 0.53
CA VAL A 50 -6.70 -14.36 -0.67
C VAL A 50 -5.25 -13.91 -0.48
N ALA A 51 -4.35 -14.88 -0.25
CA ALA A 51 -2.97 -14.61 0.14
C ALA A 51 -2.20 -13.71 -0.86
N PRO A 52 -2.29 -13.92 -2.18
CA PRO A 52 -1.66 -13.01 -3.16
C PRO A 52 -2.15 -11.56 -3.05
N GLN A 53 -3.45 -11.35 -2.77
CA GLN A 53 -4.00 -10.00 -2.60
C GLN A 53 -3.51 -9.36 -1.30
N LEU A 54 -3.42 -10.12 -0.21
CA LEU A 54 -2.88 -9.64 1.07
C LEU A 54 -1.41 -9.27 0.96
N GLU A 55 -0.62 -10.07 0.24
CA GLU A 55 0.80 -9.78 0.00
C GLU A 55 1.00 -8.53 -0.84
N TRP A 56 0.31 -8.44 -1.98
CA TRP A 56 0.40 -7.27 -2.83
C TRP A 56 -0.07 -6.00 -2.10
N ALA A 57 -1.15 -6.07 -1.32
CA ALA A 57 -1.60 -4.95 -0.48
C ALA A 57 -0.57 -4.55 0.59
N ALA A 58 0.16 -5.51 1.17
CA ALA A 58 1.22 -5.23 2.14
C ALA A 58 2.41 -4.51 1.49
N HIS A 59 2.76 -4.84 0.25
CA HIS A 59 3.76 -4.07 -0.51
C HIS A 59 3.31 -2.63 -0.78
N VAL A 60 2.04 -2.43 -1.13
CA VAL A 60 1.46 -1.08 -1.29
C VAL A 60 1.56 -0.29 0.01
N VAL A 61 1.22 -0.90 1.15
CA VAL A 61 1.32 -0.27 2.47
C VAL A 61 2.76 0.16 2.79
N GLU A 62 3.74 -0.73 2.61
CA GLU A 62 5.14 -0.39 2.91
C GLU A 62 5.64 0.73 1.98
N TYR A 63 5.23 0.74 0.71
CA TYR A 63 5.52 1.84 -0.20
C TYR A 63 4.94 3.17 0.31
N VAL A 64 3.66 3.18 0.69
CA VAL A 64 2.98 4.40 1.18
C VAL A 64 3.63 4.92 2.46
N ASP A 65 3.93 4.02 3.42
CA ASP A 65 4.66 4.38 4.63
C ASP A 65 6.04 4.96 4.33
N ARG A 66 6.72 4.44 3.30
CA ARG A 66 8.03 4.94 2.88
C ARG A 66 7.94 6.34 2.30
N VAL A 67 7.06 6.59 1.33
CA VAL A 67 6.92 7.93 0.73
C VAL A 67 6.39 8.94 1.73
N TRP A 68 5.54 8.51 2.66
CA TRP A 68 5.08 9.37 3.76
C TRP A 68 6.22 9.79 4.69
N LYS A 69 7.11 8.86 5.06
CA LYS A 69 8.30 9.18 5.86
C LYS A 69 9.29 10.07 5.09
N LEU A 70 9.49 9.80 3.80
CA LEU A 70 10.40 10.58 2.95
C LEU A 70 9.93 12.01 2.71
N THR A 71 8.62 12.24 2.80
CA THR A 71 8.02 13.58 2.75
C THR A 71 7.90 14.22 4.13
N GLU A 72 8.55 13.68 5.15
CA GLU A 72 8.46 14.14 6.55
C GLU A 72 7.01 14.33 7.01
N MET A 73 6.15 13.38 6.64
CA MET A 73 4.71 13.46 6.88
C MET A 73 4.05 14.65 6.16
N GLY A 74 4.39 14.82 4.87
CA GLY A 74 3.80 15.83 3.98
C GLY A 74 4.37 17.23 4.17
N LYS A 75 5.45 17.40 4.94
CA LYS A 75 6.11 18.70 5.17
C LYS A 75 7.10 19.07 4.07
N VAL A 76 7.69 18.07 3.40
CA VAL A 76 8.67 18.28 2.33
C VAL A 76 8.25 17.52 1.07
N ALA A 77 8.66 18.04 -0.09
CA ALA A 77 8.38 17.42 -1.37
C ALA A 77 9.08 16.06 -1.52
N LEU A 78 8.44 15.12 -2.22
CA LEU A 78 9.06 13.85 -2.58
C LEU A 78 10.16 14.09 -3.63
N LYS A 79 11.28 13.38 -3.51
CA LYS A 79 12.38 13.52 -4.47
C LYS A 79 11.94 13.09 -5.89
N PRO A 80 12.36 13.79 -6.96
CA PRO A 80 11.90 13.52 -8.32
C PRO A 80 12.19 12.10 -8.85
N ASN A 81 13.21 11.44 -8.31
CA ASN A 81 13.61 10.08 -8.69
C ASN A 81 12.81 8.98 -7.99
N ILE A 82 11.83 9.35 -7.16
CA ILE A 82 10.93 8.41 -6.51
C ILE A 82 9.58 8.48 -7.23
N PRO A 83 9.12 7.38 -7.86
CA PRO A 83 7.85 7.39 -8.55
C PRO A 83 6.71 7.65 -7.56
N ILE A 84 5.71 8.42 -7.99
CA ILE A 84 4.46 8.63 -7.25
C ILE A 84 3.44 7.63 -7.79
N TYR A 85 3.06 6.66 -6.96
CA TYR A 85 1.95 5.74 -7.21
C TYR A 85 0.74 6.12 -6.37
N GLY A 86 -0.44 5.60 -6.74
CA GLY A 86 -1.68 5.82 -6.01
C GLY A 86 -2.43 7.10 -6.40
N PRO A 87 -3.48 7.47 -5.65
CA PRO A 87 -4.04 6.77 -4.49
C PRO A 87 -4.70 5.43 -4.80
N ARG A 88 -5.10 5.20 -6.06
CA ARG A 88 -5.61 3.92 -6.57
C ARG A 88 -4.48 3.14 -7.22
N PHE A 89 -4.09 2.04 -6.60
CA PHE A 89 -3.03 1.15 -7.06
C PHE A 89 -3.62 0.07 -7.96
N MET A 90 -2.98 -0.15 -9.11
CA MET A 90 -3.34 -1.21 -10.05
C MET A 90 -2.35 -2.36 -9.91
N PRO A 91 -2.79 -3.60 -9.69
CA PRO A 91 -1.86 -4.73 -9.67
C PRO A 91 -1.27 -5.01 -11.05
N PRO A 92 -0.15 -5.76 -11.13
CA PRO A 92 0.34 -6.28 -12.39
C PRO A 92 -0.75 -7.14 -13.05
N SER A 93 -1.00 -6.93 -14.34
CA SER A 93 -1.92 -7.75 -15.13
C SER A 93 -1.20 -8.92 -15.79
N TYR A 94 -1.96 -9.85 -16.39
CA TYR A 94 -1.44 -10.93 -17.23
C TYR A 94 -0.35 -10.47 -18.21
N LEU A 95 -0.56 -9.32 -18.87
CA LEU A 95 0.38 -8.76 -19.83
C LEU A 95 1.77 -8.52 -19.22
N HIS A 96 1.84 -8.10 -17.94
CA HIS A 96 3.10 -7.86 -17.26
C HIS A 96 3.85 -9.17 -17.03
N GLY A 97 3.17 -10.22 -16.57
CA GLY A 97 3.75 -11.55 -16.43
C GLY A 97 4.23 -12.10 -17.78
N ALA A 98 3.36 -12.03 -18.79
CA ALA A 98 3.64 -12.57 -20.13
C ALA A 98 4.78 -11.87 -20.87
N LYS A 99 5.09 -10.62 -20.52
CA LYS A 99 6.16 -9.84 -21.19
C LYS A 99 7.45 -9.74 -20.38
N ARG A 100 7.47 -10.18 -19.12
CA ARG A 100 8.66 -10.12 -18.25
C ARG A 100 9.47 -11.41 -18.22
N ASP A 101 8.88 -12.52 -18.63
CA ASP A 101 9.53 -13.83 -18.61
C ASP A 101 9.40 -14.52 -19.97
N THR A 102 10.42 -15.30 -20.32
CA THR A 102 10.44 -16.15 -21.53
C THR A 102 9.51 -17.35 -21.36
N THR A 103 9.33 -17.84 -20.13
CA THR A 103 8.43 -18.94 -19.77
C THR A 103 7.56 -18.51 -18.58
N PRO A 104 6.54 -17.65 -18.81
CA PRO A 104 5.84 -16.98 -17.73
C PRO A 104 4.93 -17.94 -16.97
N ASP A 105 5.19 -18.11 -15.67
CA ASP A 105 4.36 -18.92 -14.76
C ASP A 105 3.14 -18.12 -14.25
N ILE A 106 2.19 -17.88 -15.15
CA ILE A 106 1.05 -16.99 -14.88
C ILE A 106 -0.06 -17.74 -14.15
N HIS A 107 -0.12 -17.55 -12.85
CA HIS A 107 -1.21 -18.04 -12.03
C HIS A 107 -2.42 -17.11 -12.11
N VAL A 108 -3.62 -17.66 -12.34
CA VAL A 108 -4.89 -16.90 -12.34
C VAL A 108 -5.05 -16.08 -11.06
N LYS A 109 -4.65 -16.63 -9.90
CA LYS A 109 -4.77 -15.95 -8.60
C LYS A 109 -3.90 -14.69 -8.47
N THR A 110 -2.82 -14.56 -9.25
CA THR A 110 -1.97 -13.36 -9.29
C THR A 110 -2.31 -12.45 -10.47
N ALA A 111 -2.91 -12.99 -11.54
CA ALA A 111 -3.34 -12.22 -12.71
C ALA A 111 -4.65 -11.43 -12.50
N TYR A 112 -5.48 -11.83 -11.53
CA TYR A 112 -6.79 -11.23 -11.23
C TYR A 112 -6.85 -10.56 -9.85
N LEU A 113 -5.72 -10.01 -9.39
CA LEU A 113 -5.74 -9.15 -8.19
C LEU A 113 -6.67 -7.95 -8.41
N LYS A 114 -7.39 -7.57 -7.35
CA LYS A 114 -8.28 -6.40 -7.36
C LYS A 114 -7.46 -5.13 -7.11
N PRO A 115 -7.77 -4.01 -7.79
CA PRO A 115 -7.20 -2.70 -7.47
C PRO A 115 -7.36 -2.33 -5.99
N LEU A 116 -6.42 -1.58 -5.44
CA LEU A 116 -6.42 -1.12 -4.06
C LEU A 116 -6.38 0.40 -3.98
N THR A 117 -7.44 0.99 -3.44
CA THR A 117 -7.50 2.42 -3.13
C THR A 117 -7.02 2.67 -1.70
N ILE A 118 -6.01 3.53 -1.56
CA ILE A 118 -5.42 3.89 -0.28
C ILE A 118 -5.99 5.21 0.23
N LEU A 119 -6.64 5.16 1.39
CA LEU A 119 -7.10 6.34 2.13
C LEU A 119 -6.04 6.71 3.16
N HIS A 120 -5.12 7.59 2.78
CA HIS A 120 -3.95 7.96 3.60
C HIS A 120 -3.67 9.48 3.51
N PRO A 121 -3.15 10.12 4.58
CA PRO A 121 -2.85 11.56 4.62
C PRO A 121 -1.95 12.07 3.50
N PHE A 122 -1.09 11.20 2.98
CA PHE A 122 -0.22 11.50 1.84
C PHE A 122 -1.01 11.83 0.56
N TYR A 123 -2.18 11.22 0.37
CA TYR A 123 -3.03 11.44 -0.80
C TYR A 123 -4.21 12.36 -0.52
N TYR A 124 -4.76 12.28 0.69
CA TYR A 124 -5.99 12.97 1.08
C TYR A 124 -5.82 13.66 2.44
N PRO A 125 -4.92 14.66 2.55
CA PRO A 125 -4.68 15.38 3.81
C PRO A 125 -5.94 16.07 4.36
N GLU A 126 -6.86 16.45 3.49
CA GLU A 126 -8.15 17.07 3.79
C GLU A 126 -9.11 16.15 4.58
N LEU A 127 -8.88 14.83 4.58
CA LEU A 127 -9.67 13.89 5.37
C LEU A 127 -9.38 13.98 6.87
N ARG A 128 -8.47 14.85 7.32
CA ARG A 128 -8.18 15.08 8.75
C ARG A 128 -9.32 15.86 9.44
N CYS A 129 -10.48 15.23 9.52
CA CYS A 129 -11.68 15.78 10.14
C CYS A 129 -12.43 14.67 10.89
N CYS A 130 -12.86 14.93 12.12
CA CYS A 130 -13.74 14.02 12.83
C CYS A 130 -15.12 13.99 12.15
N PRO A 131 -15.61 12.85 11.64
CA PRO A 131 -16.90 12.80 10.97
C PRO A 131 -18.09 13.05 11.92
N LYS A 132 -17.89 12.91 13.24
CA LYS A 132 -18.95 13.09 14.24
C LYS A 132 -19.13 14.55 14.67
N CYS A 133 -18.05 15.29 14.89
CA CYS A 133 -18.10 16.65 15.43
C CYS A 133 -17.45 17.71 14.54
N GLY A 134 -16.90 17.33 13.38
CA GLY A 134 -16.28 18.25 12.44
C GLY A 134 -14.93 18.83 12.88
N CYS A 135 -14.34 18.34 13.99
CA CYS A 135 -13.08 18.91 14.45
C CYS A 135 -11.92 18.59 13.50
N THR A 136 -11.15 19.62 13.15
CA THR A 136 -9.97 19.57 12.28
C THR A 136 -8.69 19.95 13.03
N ASP A 137 -8.80 20.23 14.34
CA ASP A 137 -7.72 20.70 15.19
C ASP A 137 -6.80 19.57 15.69
N LYS A 138 -5.95 19.87 16.67
CA LYS A 138 -5.00 18.90 17.26
C LYS A 138 -5.66 17.68 17.89
N ARG A 139 -6.99 17.68 18.13
CA ARG A 139 -7.71 16.52 18.65
C ARG A 139 -7.88 15.42 17.61
N ALA A 140 -7.95 15.75 16.31
CA ALA A 140 -8.00 14.78 15.22
C ALA A 140 -6.57 14.47 14.74
N THR A 141 -6.10 13.25 15.02
CA THR A 141 -4.74 12.81 14.68
C THR A 141 -4.78 11.47 13.94
N TRP A 142 -3.84 11.27 13.03
CA TRP A 142 -3.67 10.03 12.31
C TRP A 142 -2.93 9.00 13.16
N ASN A 143 -3.43 7.76 13.25
CA ASN A 143 -3.07 6.78 14.29
C ASN A 143 -2.63 5.39 13.76
N GLY A 144 -2.31 5.27 12.47
CA GLY A 144 -1.80 4.03 11.89
C GLY A 144 -2.78 3.31 10.97
N TRP A 145 -2.30 2.28 10.28
CA TRP A 145 -3.12 1.42 9.44
C TRP A 145 -4.14 0.64 10.25
N ASN A 146 -5.26 0.30 9.62
CA ASN A 146 -6.18 -0.66 10.21
C ASN A 146 -5.48 -2.02 10.44
N THR A 147 -6.00 -2.80 11.39
CA THR A 147 -5.35 -4.06 11.78
C THR A 147 -5.85 -5.28 11.00
N THR A 148 -6.82 -5.09 10.10
CA THR A 148 -7.43 -6.18 9.32
C THR A 148 -7.08 -6.12 7.83
N GLY A 149 -6.30 -5.14 7.36
CA GLY A 149 -5.98 -4.97 5.96
C GLY A 149 -7.16 -4.40 5.15
N TYR A 150 -7.14 -4.61 3.84
CA TYR A 150 -8.10 -4.02 2.91
C TYR A 150 -9.54 -4.53 3.13
N ARG A 151 -10.54 -3.71 2.80
CA ARG A 151 -11.94 -4.13 2.65
C ARG A 151 -12.27 -4.30 1.18
N GLU A 152 -13.12 -5.26 0.86
CA GLU A 152 -13.71 -5.34 -0.47
C GLU A 152 -14.81 -4.29 -0.58
N VAL A 153 -14.84 -3.57 -1.69
CA VAL A 153 -15.83 -2.54 -1.98
C VAL A 153 -16.35 -2.75 -3.41
N HIS A 154 -17.66 -2.57 -3.58
CA HIS A 154 -18.27 -2.69 -4.90
C HIS A 154 -17.97 -1.44 -5.72
N GLY A 155 -17.12 -1.57 -6.73
CA GLY A 155 -16.92 -0.54 -7.73
C GLY A 155 -18.00 -0.60 -8.81
N ILE A 156 -18.19 0.51 -9.52
CA ILE A 156 -19.22 0.62 -10.58
C ILE A 156 -18.92 -0.32 -11.75
N ARG A 157 -17.63 -0.56 -12.07
CA ARG A 157 -17.20 -1.35 -13.24
C ARG A 157 -16.51 -2.66 -12.89
N ALA A 158 -15.95 -2.76 -11.69
CA ALA A 158 -15.21 -3.92 -11.23
C ALA A 158 -15.19 -3.93 -9.70
N GLU A 159 -14.97 -5.12 -9.12
CA GLU A 159 -14.69 -5.26 -7.70
C GLU A 159 -13.39 -4.54 -7.35
N GLU A 160 -13.42 -3.75 -6.28
CA GLU A 160 -12.27 -2.99 -5.81
C GLU A 160 -11.98 -3.32 -4.35
N THR A 161 -10.82 -2.88 -3.88
CA THR A 161 -10.46 -2.96 -2.48
C THR A 161 -10.04 -1.59 -1.96
N ALA A 162 -10.27 -1.33 -0.69
CA ALA A 162 -9.88 -0.09 -0.03
C ALA A 162 -9.18 -0.35 1.29
N LEU A 163 -8.13 0.41 1.59
CA LEU A 163 -7.40 0.34 2.85
C LEU A 163 -7.15 1.74 3.38
N GLY A 164 -7.54 1.98 4.64
CA GLY A 164 -7.44 3.28 5.28
C GLY A 164 -6.46 3.34 6.44
N PHE A 165 -5.87 4.52 6.60
CA PHE A 165 -5.17 4.98 7.79
C PHE A 165 -6.19 5.54 8.77
N GLN A 166 -6.12 5.14 10.04
CA GLN A 166 -7.13 5.45 11.04
C GLN A 166 -6.95 6.86 11.61
N LEU A 167 -8.06 7.54 11.86
CA LEU A 167 -8.10 8.74 12.69
C LEU A 167 -8.39 8.36 14.13
N LYS A 168 -7.67 9.00 15.04
CA LYS A 168 -7.93 9.03 16.48
C LYS A 168 -8.36 10.43 16.85
N VAL A 169 -9.50 10.53 17.52
CA VAL A 169 -10.03 11.78 18.06
C VAL A 169 -9.94 11.71 19.57
N LEU A 170 -9.25 12.69 20.17
CA LEU A 170 -9.26 12.87 21.62
C LEU A 170 -10.57 13.55 22.01
N GLY A 171 -11.34 12.89 22.87
CA GLY A 171 -12.59 13.39 23.44
C GLY A 171 -12.38 14.51 24.43
#